data_AF-A0A6V8PM82-F1
#
_entry.id   AF-A0A6V8PM82-F1
#
_cell.length_a   1.000
_cell.length_b   1.000
_cell.length_c   1.000
_cell.angle_alpha   90.00
_cell.angle_beta   90.00
_cell.angle_gamma   90.00
#
_symmetry.space_group_name_H-M   'P 1'
#
loop_
_entity.id
_entity.type
_entity.pdbx_description
1 polymer ?
#
loop_
_entity_poly.entity_id
_entity_poly.type
_entity_poly.pdbx_seq_one_letter_code
_entity_poly.pdbx_strand_id
1 'polypeptide(L)'
;NHKRCKEFLENCGERPRVYRNTLIFLCPSESERISFDNFLKKKLAWHFIEKDKTLSITDEQRKEVREKIKKAEAEVKERIRSLYRLILLPSKEGFKEIDLGIPTYGADVTIDKEVYERLRGDGEILEKLSALSLKEKYIKDRDYVKTKNILESFYKTSGEVRVIRDEVLKDSIKEGVRQGLFGVGGIENGKPVCDHFKEEFSPEIVEEEIIIRAELCLPKPIEGISDEMFQSYITKIKECDRTLDITKIEEEIAQYDLSSEQRKKLEKEARRRKDELQDIVKPKEKYHNI
;
A
#
# COMPACT_ATOMS: atom_id res chain seq x y z
N ASN A 1 -30.78 1.21 -5.83
CA ASN A 1 -29.39 1.66 -5.60
C ASN A 1 -28.35 0.64 -6.05
N HIS A 2 -28.20 -0.49 -5.35
CA HIS A 2 -27.16 -1.51 -5.57
C HIS A 2 -26.86 -1.90 -7.03
N LYS A 3 -27.86 -2.27 -7.84
CA LYS A 3 -27.65 -2.69 -9.25
C LYS A 3 -26.93 -1.62 -10.08
N ARG A 4 -27.32 -0.36 -9.92
CA ARG A 4 -26.75 0.76 -10.69
C ARG A 4 -25.38 1.17 -10.18
N CYS A 5 -25.19 1.15 -8.85
CA CYS A 5 -23.85 1.35 -8.26
C CYS A 5 -22.87 0.27 -8.71
N LYS A 6 -23.31 -0.99 -8.81
CA LYS A 6 -22.50 -2.10 -9.32
C LYS A 6 -22.04 -1.85 -10.76
N GLU A 7 -22.96 -1.41 -11.63
CA GLU A 7 -22.62 -1.05 -13.01
C GLU A 7 -21.54 0.05 -13.09
N PHE A 8 -21.67 1.11 -12.28
CA PHE A 8 -20.67 2.18 -12.20
C PHE A 8 -19.34 1.73 -11.58
N LEU A 9 -19.39 0.77 -10.65
CA LEU A 9 -18.21 0.19 -10.04
C LEU A 9 -17.44 -0.69 -11.03
N GLU A 10 -18.16 -1.42 -11.88
CA GLU A 10 -17.58 -2.34 -12.86
C GLU A 10 -17.12 -1.63 -14.13
N ASN A 11 -17.74 -0.50 -14.51
CA ASN A 11 -17.51 0.15 -15.80
C ASN A 11 -17.22 1.66 -15.70
N CYS A 12 -16.44 2.15 -16.66
CA CYS A 12 -16.20 3.58 -16.93
C CYS A 12 -16.51 3.84 -18.41
N GLY A 13 -17.76 4.21 -18.69
CA GLY A 13 -18.28 4.13 -20.05
C GLY A 13 -18.33 2.67 -20.51
N GLU A 14 -17.74 2.37 -21.65
CA GLU A 14 -17.71 1.02 -22.23
C GLU A 14 -16.55 0.15 -21.73
N ARG A 15 -15.62 0.71 -20.94
CA ARG A 15 -14.41 0.00 -20.48
C ARG A 15 -14.58 -0.52 -19.05
N PRO A 16 -14.01 -1.69 -18.71
CA PRO A 16 -13.93 -2.14 -17.33
C PRO A 16 -13.18 -1.12 -16.47
N ARG A 17 -13.74 -0.79 -15.31
CA ARG A 17 -13.12 0.11 -14.34
C ARG A 17 -11.99 -0.59 -13.60
N VAL A 18 -10.83 0.06 -13.58
CA VAL A 18 -9.63 -0.41 -12.90
C VAL A 18 -9.61 0.10 -11.45
N TYR A 19 -9.76 1.41 -11.26
CA TYR A 19 -9.74 2.05 -9.94
C TYR A 19 -11.13 2.02 -9.30
N ARG A 20 -11.49 0.85 -8.78
CA ARG A 20 -12.82 0.59 -8.21
C ARG A 20 -12.94 1.11 -6.80
N ASN A 21 -11.87 1.06 -6.02
CA ASN A 21 -11.90 1.38 -4.60
C ASN A 21 -12.08 2.87 -4.30
N THR A 22 -11.89 3.74 -5.29
CA THR A 22 -12.00 5.20 -5.15
C THR A 22 -13.44 5.73 -5.20
N LEU A 23 -14.41 4.89 -5.57
CA LEU A 23 -15.81 5.32 -5.65
C LEU A 23 -16.50 5.27 -4.29
N ILE A 24 -17.25 6.32 -3.99
CA ILE A 24 -18.12 6.44 -2.82
C ILE A 24 -19.48 6.86 -3.36
N PHE A 25 -20.52 6.07 -3.09
CA PHE A 25 -21.87 6.37 -3.58
C PHE A 25 -22.74 6.88 -2.44
N LEU A 26 -23.29 8.08 -2.60
CA LEU A 26 -24.35 8.58 -1.74
C LEU A 26 -25.70 8.26 -2.39
N CYS A 27 -26.51 7.46 -1.69
CA CYS A 27 -27.74 6.88 -2.21
C CYS A 27 -28.96 7.32 -1.39
N PRO A 28 -30.14 7.39 -2.04
CA PRO A 28 -31.38 7.65 -1.33
C PRO A 28 -31.79 6.46 -0.46
N SER A 29 -32.28 6.72 0.75
CA SER A 29 -32.98 5.75 1.57
C SER A 29 -34.38 5.52 1.00
N GLU A 30 -34.68 4.27 0.67
CA GLU A 30 -35.98 3.90 0.12
C GLU A 30 -37.12 4.10 1.15
N SER A 31 -36.81 4.07 2.46
CA SER A 31 -37.80 4.35 3.51
C SER A 31 -38.27 5.82 3.48
N GLU A 32 -37.42 6.74 3.05
CA GLU A 32 -37.72 8.18 3.02
C GLU A 32 -38.36 8.62 1.69
N ARG A 33 -38.29 7.78 0.65
CA ARG A 33 -38.72 8.13 -0.71
C ARG A 33 -40.18 8.56 -0.77
N ILE A 34 -41.09 7.79 -0.17
CA ILE A 34 -42.53 8.10 -0.20
C ILE A 34 -42.83 9.43 0.48
N SER A 35 -42.20 9.67 1.65
CA SER A 35 -42.32 10.92 2.40
C SER A 35 -41.83 12.12 1.59
N PHE A 36 -40.65 11.97 0.96
CA PHE A 36 -40.05 12.98 0.11
C PHE A 36 -40.90 13.29 -1.12
N ASP A 37 -41.41 12.27 -1.81
CA ASP A 37 -42.24 12.43 -3.01
C ASP A 37 -43.54 13.17 -2.68
N ASN A 38 -44.20 12.83 -1.57
CA ASN A 38 -45.40 13.51 -1.12
C ASN A 38 -45.14 14.97 -0.76
N PHE A 39 -44.02 15.25 -0.10
CA PHE A 39 -43.57 16.61 0.19
C PHE A 39 -43.35 17.41 -1.10
N LEU A 40 -42.65 16.84 -2.08
CA LEU A 40 -42.34 17.51 -3.35
C LEU A 40 -43.62 17.79 -4.15
N LYS A 41 -44.53 16.82 -4.26
CA LYS A 41 -45.84 17.01 -4.90
C LYS A 41 -46.62 18.14 -4.25
N LYS A 42 -46.65 18.20 -2.92
CA LYS A 42 -47.32 19.27 -2.17
C LYS A 42 -46.67 20.63 -2.42
N LYS A 43 -45.33 20.71 -2.43
CA LYS A 43 -44.60 21.94 -2.77
C LYS A 43 -44.96 22.44 -4.18
N LEU A 44 -44.98 21.54 -5.17
CA LEU A 44 -45.36 21.86 -6.54
C LEU A 44 -46.82 22.29 -6.65
N ALA A 45 -47.74 21.62 -5.95
CA ALA A 45 -49.14 22.01 -5.90
C ALA A 45 -49.31 23.45 -5.40
N TRP A 46 -48.60 23.84 -4.34
CA TRP A 46 -48.61 25.24 -3.88
C TRP A 46 -48.08 26.21 -4.92
N HIS A 47 -47.01 25.86 -5.64
CA HIS A 47 -46.50 26.71 -6.73
C HIS A 47 -47.49 26.82 -7.89
N PHE A 48 -48.23 25.75 -8.20
CA PHE A 48 -49.27 25.81 -9.23
C PHE A 48 -50.43 26.70 -8.80
N ILE A 49 -50.89 26.61 -7.55
CA ILE A 49 -51.94 27.48 -7.00
C ILE A 49 -51.50 28.95 -7.03
N GLU A 50 -50.26 29.26 -6.67
CA GLU A 50 -49.75 30.63 -6.70
C GLU A 50 -49.71 31.22 -8.12
N LYS A 51 -49.35 30.40 -9.12
CA LYS A 51 -49.20 30.83 -10.51
C LYS A 51 -50.53 30.89 -11.27
N ASP A 52 -51.53 30.15 -10.83
CA ASP A 52 -52.82 30.08 -11.51
C ASP A 52 -53.68 31.32 -11.20
N LYS A 53 -53.84 32.16 -12.22
CA LYS A 53 -54.66 33.39 -12.14
C LYS A 53 -56.16 33.13 -12.30
N THR A 54 -56.55 31.93 -12.72
CA THR A 54 -57.95 31.55 -12.94
C THR A 54 -58.67 31.17 -11.64
N LEU A 55 -57.90 30.84 -10.59
CA LEU A 55 -58.42 30.53 -9.27
C LEU A 55 -58.94 31.80 -8.58
N SER A 56 -60.17 31.73 -8.08
CA SER A 56 -60.76 32.78 -7.24
C SER A 56 -60.27 32.67 -5.79
N ILE A 57 -59.02 33.07 -5.56
CA ILE A 57 -58.36 33.07 -4.25
C ILE A 57 -58.35 34.47 -3.61
N THR A 58 -58.76 34.55 -2.33
CA THR A 58 -58.74 35.79 -1.55
C THR A 58 -57.31 36.23 -1.19
N ASP A 59 -57.15 37.48 -0.77
CA ASP A 59 -55.83 37.99 -0.36
C ASP A 59 -55.27 37.24 0.87
N GLU A 60 -56.13 36.82 1.82
CA GLU A 60 -55.68 35.97 2.93
C GLU A 60 -55.19 34.59 2.45
N GLN A 61 -55.91 33.97 1.52
CA GLN A 61 -55.50 32.69 0.93
C GLN A 61 -54.20 32.81 0.14
N ARG A 62 -54.01 33.91 -0.61
CA ARG A 62 -52.72 34.20 -1.30
C ARG A 62 -51.58 34.32 -0.30
N LYS A 63 -51.79 34.98 0.84
CA LYS A 63 -50.80 35.08 1.90
C LYS A 63 -50.47 33.70 2.48
N GLU A 64 -51.48 32.88 2.77
CA GLU A 64 -51.27 31.51 3.26
C GLU A 64 -50.45 30.68 2.26
N VAL A 65 -50.79 30.71 0.97
CA VAL A 65 -50.06 29.97 -0.08
C VAL A 65 -48.58 30.37 -0.10
N ARG A 66 -48.28 31.68 -0.04
CA ARG A 66 -46.89 32.17 0.03
C ARG A 66 -46.16 31.68 1.27
N GLU A 67 -46.81 31.66 2.43
CA GLU A 67 -46.24 31.13 3.67
C GLU A 67 -45.95 29.63 3.57
N LYS A 68 -46.86 28.83 2.98
CA LYS A 68 -46.63 27.40 2.73
C LYS A 68 -45.48 27.17 1.77
N ILE A 69 -45.35 27.97 0.70
CA ILE A 69 -44.23 27.92 -0.25
C ILE A 69 -42.93 28.19 0.48
N LYS A 70 -42.83 29.31 1.21
CA LYS A 70 -41.63 29.68 1.95
C LYS A 70 -41.23 28.62 2.96
N LYS A 71 -42.20 28.04 3.68
CA LYS A 71 -41.95 26.92 4.61
C LYS A 71 -41.42 25.68 3.89
N ALA A 72 -42.05 25.30 2.79
CA ALA A 72 -41.60 24.16 1.99
C ALA A 72 -40.19 24.39 1.41
N GLU A 73 -39.86 25.61 0.98
CA GLU A 73 -38.51 25.95 0.52
C GLU A 73 -37.45 25.81 1.62
N ALA A 74 -37.75 26.24 2.84
CA ALA A 74 -36.86 26.05 3.98
C ALA A 74 -36.63 24.58 4.32
N GLU A 75 -37.66 23.73 4.20
CA GLU A 75 -37.57 22.30 4.50
C GLU A 75 -36.86 21.46 3.42
N VAL A 76 -36.74 21.93 2.17
CA VAL A 76 -36.19 21.14 1.05
C VAL A 76 -34.80 20.59 1.38
N LYS A 77 -33.91 21.42 1.96
CA LYS A 77 -32.54 21.02 2.29
C LYS A 77 -32.55 19.83 3.24
N GLU A 78 -33.32 19.90 4.33
CA GLU A 78 -33.44 18.83 5.33
C GLU A 78 -34.04 17.57 4.72
N ARG A 79 -35.10 17.71 3.91
CA ARG A 79 -35.77 16.58 3.22
C ARG A 79 -34.83 15.84 2.27
N ILE A 80 -34.00 16.57 1.51
CA ILE A 80 -32.98 15.97 0.62
C ILE A 80 -31.92 15.25 1.45
N ARG A 81 -31.46 15.82 2.57
CA ARG A 81 -30.48 15.17 3.44
C ARG A 81 -31.01 13.89 4.05
N SER A 82 -32.23 13.90 4.56
CA SER A 82 -32.86 12.69 5.10
C SER A 82 -33.00 11.61 4.03
N LEU A 83 -33.32 12.00 2.79
CA LEU A 83 -33.37 11.08 1.66
C LEU A 83 -31.97 10.53 1.34
N TYR A 84 -30.98 11.37 1.04
CA TYR A 84 -29.64 10.95 0.64
C TYR A 84 -28.71 10.77 1.84
N ARG A 85 -28.83 9.63 2.52
CA ARG A 85 -28.05 9.30 3.73
C ARG A 85 -27.33 7.95 3.72
N LEU A 86 -27.58 7.11 2.72
CA LEU A 86 -26.98 5.78 2.62
C LEU A 86 -25.69 5.86 1.80
N ILE A 87 -24.56 5.50 2.40
CA ILE A 87 -23.28 5.39 1.71
C ILE A 87 -23.06 3.94 1.32
N LEU A 88 -22.72 3.70 0.04
CA LEU A 88 -22.24 2.40 -0.43
C LEU A 88 -20.75 2.51 -0.78
N LEU A 89 -19.94 1.71 -0.10
CA LEU A 89 -18.50 1.59 -0.34
C LEU A 89 -18.17 0.25 -1.00
N PRO A 90 -17.30 0.22 -2.01
CA PRO A 90 -16.79 -1.02 -2.56
C PRO A 90 -16.16 -1.91 -1.47
N SER A 91 -16.57 -3.16 -1.42
CA SER A 91 -16.05 -4.19 -0.52
C SER A 91 -15.70 -5.46 -1.30
N LYS A 92 -15.07 -6.45 -0.65
CA LYS A 92 -14.71 -7.72 -1.30
C LYS A 92 -15.92 -8.49 -1.84
N GLU A 93 -17.06 -8.40 -1.15
CA GLU A 93 -18.29 -9.14 -1.45
C GLU A 93 -19.38 -8.26 -2.07
N GLY A 94 -19.04 -7.05 -2.51
CA GLY A 94 -19.97 -6.11 -3.13
C GLY A 94 -19.87 -4.72 -2.54
N PHE A 95 -20.86 -4.33 -1.73
CA PHE A 95 -20.90 -3.03 -1.06
C PHE A 95 -20.99 -3.19 0.45
N LYS A 96 -20.20 -2.37 1.17
CA LYS A 96 -20.43 -2.06 2.58
C LYS A 96 -21.40 -0.89 2.64
N GLU A 97 -22.51 -1.05 3.33
CA GLU A 97 -23.52 -0.02 3.54
C GLU A 97 -23.29 0.69 4.87
N ILE A 98 -23.35 2.02 4.86
CA ILE A 98 -23.23 2.87 6.06
C ILE A 98 -24.38 3.88 6.02
N ASP A 99 -25.23 3.88 7.04
CA ASP A 99 -26.27 4.90 7.20
C ASP A 99 -25.72 6.07 8.04
N LEU A 100 -25.75 7.28 7.48
CA LEU A 100 -25.37 8.50 8.18
C LEU A 100 -26.35 8.85 9.32
N GLY A 101 -27.56 8.29 9.30
CA GLY A 101 -28.62 8.58 10.24
C GLY A 101 -29.36 9.87 9.93
N ILE A 102 -30.10 10.37 10.91
CA ILE A 102 -30.87 11.61 10.78
C ILE A 102 -29.96 12.79 11.12
N PRO A 103 -29.86 13.82 10.25
CA PRO A 103 -29.07 14.99 10.53
C PRO A 103 -29.50 15.64 11.86
N THR A 104 -28.55 15.94 12.73
CA THR A 104 -28.84 16.73 13.93
C THR A 104 -29.17 18.17 13.53
N TYR A 105 -30.29 18.69 14.04
CA TYR A 105 -30.76 20.05 13.76
C TYR A 105 -29.66 21.09 14.06
N GLY A 106 -29.45 22.04 13.15
CA GLY A 106 -28.55 23.19 13.35
C GLY A 106 -27.09 22.98 12.95
N ALA A 107 -26.70 21.79 12.47
CA ALA A 107 -25.37 21.60 11.91
C ALA A 107 -25.30 22.19 10.49
N ASP A 108 -24.64 23.33 10.32
CA ASP A 108 -24.32 23.92 9.01
C ASP A 108 -23.18 23.17 8.29
N VAL A 109 -23.18 21.84 8.43
CA VAL A 109 -22.19 20.94 7.86
C VAL A 109 -22.68 20.46 6.50
N THR A 110 -21.85 20.61 5.48
CA THR A 110 -22.15 20.11 4.14
C THR A 110 -22.12 18.57 4.11
N ILE A 111 -22.87 17.94 3.21
CA ILE A 111 -23.02 16.48 3.18
C ILE A 111 -21.69 15.77 2.87
N ASP A 112 -20.86 16.37 2.02
CA ASP A 112 -19.51 15.90 1.71
C ASP A 112 -18.62 15.86 2.94
N LYS A 113 -18.67 16.90 3.79
CA LYS A 113 -17.93 16.93 5.05
C LYS A 113 -18.44 15.88 6.04
N GLU A 114 -19.75 15.72 6.16
CA GLU A 114 -20.33 14.66 7.00
C GLU A 114 -19.93 13.26 6.55
N VAL A 115 -20.00 12.98 5.24
CA VAL A 115 -19.55 11.73 4.63
C VAL A 115 -18.06 11.51 4.94
N TYR A 116 -17.21 12.52 4.69
CA TYR A 116 -15.78 12.41 4.94
C TYR A 116 -15.46 12.11 6.40
N GLU A 117 -16.02 12.88 7.33
CA GLU A 117 -15.78 12.71 8.77
C GLU A 117 -16.28 11.36 9.25
N ARG A 118 -17.43 10.89 8.75
CA ARG A 118 -17.93 9.54 9.07
C ARG A 118 -16.98 8.46 8.58
N LEU A 119 -16.56 8.53 7.32
CA LEU A 119 -15.67 7.53 6.72
C LEU A 119 -14.27 7.54 7.34
N ARG A 120 -13.77 8.71 7.73
CA ARG A 120 -12.52 8.83 8.49
C ARG A 120 -12.66 8.20 9.87
N GLY A 121 -13.76 8.49 10.57
CA GLY A 121 -14.05 7.93 11.90
C GLY A 121 -14.17 6.41 11.90
N ASP A 122 -14.76 5.84 10.85
CA ASP A 122 -14.92 4.40 10.68
C ASP A 122 -13.65 3.70 10.14
N GLY A 123 -12.56 4.44 9.86
CA GLY A 123 -11.31 3.90 9.32
C GLY A 123 -11.36 3.50 7.85
N GLU A 124 -12.39 3.92 7.11
CA GLU A 124 -12.55 3.66 5.67
C GLU A 124 -11.70 4.60 4.81
N ILE A 125 -11.40 5.80 5.34
CA ILE A 125 -10.47 6.77 4.79
C ILE A 125 -9.38 7.05 5.82
N LEU A 126 -8.12 6.94 5.42
CA LEU A 126 -6.96 7.15 6.26
C LEU A 126 -6.21 8.41 5.85
N GLU A 127 -6.08 9.33 6.81
CA GLU A 127 -5.18 10.50 6.72
C GLU A 127 -3.75 10.16 7.11
N LYS A 128 -3.56 9.07 7.86
CA LYS A 128 -2.27 8.53 8.29
C LYS A 128 -2.33 7.01 8.25
N LEU A 129 -1.23 6.39 7.84
CA LEU A 129 -1.06 4.95 7.83
C LEU A 129 0.07 4.58 8.80
N SER A 130 -0.16 3.55 9.62
CA SER A 130 0.85 3.04 10.53
C SER A 130 1.83 2.14 9.80
N ALA A 131 3.12 2.36 10.01
CA ALA A 131 4.18 1.51 9.50
C ALA A 131 4.03 0.05 9.98
N LEU A 132 3.54 -0.16 11.21
CA LEU A 132 3.26 -1.49 11.73
C LEU A 132 2.12 -2.17 10.97
N SER A 133 1.02 -1.45 10.69
CA SER A 133 -0.09 -1.98 9.88
C SER A 133 0.37 -2.33 8.46
N LEU A 134 1.27 -1.52 7.89
CA LEU A 134 1.87 -1.80 6.59
C LEU A 134 2.72 -3.08 6.62
N LYS A 135 3.57 -3.24 7.64
CA LYS A 135 4.37 -4.46 7.86
C LYS A 135 3.48 -5.69 7.98
N GLU A 136 2.52 -5.67 8.90
CA GLU A 136 1.66 -6.82 9.20
C GLU A 136 0.83 -7.24 7.98
N LYS A 137 0.38 -6.28 7.17
CA LYS A 137 -0.49 -6.55 6.03
C LYS A 137 0.26 -6.98 4.78
N TYR A 138 1.38 -6.34 4.46
CA TYR A 138 2.05 -6.50 3.16
C TYR A 138 3.36 -7.28 3.21
N ILE A 139 4.02 -7.36 4.37
CA ILE A 139 5.38 -7.93 4.51
C ILE A 139 5.41 -9.20 5.37
N LYS A 140 4.54 -9.35 6.38
CA LYS A 140 4.57 -10.46 7.35
C LYS A 140 4.89 -11.83 6.74
N ASP A 141 4.21 -12.17 5.65
CA ASP A 141 4.32 -13.47 4.98
C ASP A 141 5.11 -13.43 3.66
N ARG A 142 5.85 -12.34 3.40
CA ARG A 142 6.63 -12.14 2.16
C ARG A 142 8.04 -11.66 2.45
N ASP A 143 8.97 -11.94 1.56
CA ASP A 143 10.34 -11.41 1.67
C ASP A 143 10.38 -9.94 1.26
N TYR A 144 9.60 -9.56 0.25
CA TYR A 144 9.46 -8.18 -0.20
C TYR A 144 8.13 -7.93 -0.92
N VAL A 145 7.81 -6.66 -1.15
CA VAL A 145 6.69 -6.21 -1.98
C VAL A 145 7.04 -4.88 -2.67
N LYS A 146 6.65 -4.72 -3.94
CA LYS A 146 6.80 -3.45 -4.65
C LYS A 146 5.94 -2.35 -4.01
N THR A 147 6.51 -1.18 -3.75
CA THR A 147 5.80 -0.05 -3.16
C THR A 147 4.66 0.43 -4.06
N LYS A 148 4.90 0.44 -5.38
CA LYS A 148 3.86 0.72 -6.38
C LYS A 148 2.67 -0.24 -6.31
N ASN A 149 2.89 -1.52 -6.05
CA ASN A 149 1.80 -2.49 -5.92
C ASN A 149 0.96 -2.22 -4.67
N ILE A 150 1.58 -1.78 -3.57
CA ILE A 150 0.85 -1.35 -2.37
C ILE A 150 -0.02 -0.15 -2.71
N LEU A 151 0.56 0.89 -3.31
CA LEU A 151 -0.16 2.11 -3.68
C LEU A 151 -1.35 1.81 -4.60
N GLU A 152 -1.10 1.04 -5.66
CA GLU A 152 -2.13 0.63 -6.61
C GLU A 152 -3.25 -0.20 -5.96
N SER A 153 -2.95 -0.97 -4.92
CA SER A 153 -3.96 -1.74 -4.19
C SER A 153 -4.98 -0.84 -3.49
N PHE A 154 -4.57 0.31 -2.95
CA PHE A 154 -5.48 1.27 -2.32
C PHE A 154 -6.53 1.81 -3.31
N TYR A 155 -6.22 1.85 -4.60
CA TYR A 155 -7.11 2.35 -5.64
C TYR A 155 -7.91 1.26 -6.35
N LYS A 156 -7.31 0.09 -6.56
CA LYS A 156 -7.89 -1.00 -7.37
C LYS A 156 -8.70 -1.98 -6.55
N THR A 157 -8.25 -2.32 -5.35
CA THR A 157 -8.78 -3.46 -4.60
C THR A 157 -9.99 -3.03 -3.77
N SER A 158 -11.19 -3.54 -4.11
CA SER A 158 -12.40 -3.25 -3.34
C SER A 158 -12.30 -3.77 -1.91
N GLY A 159 -12.67 -2.93 -0.94
CA GLY A 159 -12.55 -3.22 0.49
C GLY A 159 -11.15 -2.99 1.06
N GLU A 160 -10.23 -2.48 0.25
CA GLU A 160 -8.96 -1.94 0.74
C GLU A 160 -9.19 -0.56 1.37
N VAL A 161 -8.30 -0.14 2.28
CA VAL A 161 -8.39 1.20 2.86
C VAL A 161 -8.14 2.27 1.80
N ARG A 162 -8.78 3.43 1.94
CA ARG A 162 -8.56 4.57 1.03
C ARG A 162 -7.63 5.55 1.71
N VAL A 163 -6.55 5.92 1.04
CA VAL A 163 -5.67 7.00 1.51
C VAL A 163 -6.07 8.31 0.86
N ILE A 164 -5.94 9.42 1.59
CA ILE A 164 -6.30 10.74 1.06
C ILE A 164 -5.31 11.26 -0.01
N ARG A 165 -4.08 10.72 -0.04
CA ARG A 165 -3.00 11.05 -0.97
C ARG A 165 -1.87 10.03 -0.88
N ASP A 166 -1.02 9.97 -1.89
CA ASP A 166 0.14 9.06 -1.95
C ASP A 166 1.12 9.28 -0.79
N GLU A 167 1.24 10.52 -0.28
CA GLU A 167 2.13 10.86 0.83
C GLU A 167 1.81 10.06 2.10
N VAL A 168 0.56 9.63 2.28
CA VAL A 168 0.18 8.80 3.43
C VAL A 168 0.96 7.48 3.44
N LEU A 169 1.17 6.87 2.27
CA LEU A 169 2.00 5.68 2.13
C LEU A 169 3.49 6.01 2.30
N LYS A 170 3.95 7.09 1.67
CA LYS A 170 5.34 7.53 1.73
C LYS A 170 5.80 7.79 3.17
N ASP A 171 5.00 8.53 3.93
CA ASP A 171 5.26 8.81 5.35
C ASP A 171 5.29 7.53 6.19
N SER A 172 4.39 6.58 5.91
CA SER A 172 4.37 5.27 6.58
C SER A 172 5.60 4.41 6.25
N ILE A 173 6.08 4.44 5.02
CA ILE A 173 7.28 3.70 4.60
C ILE A 173 8.50 4.33 5.26
N LYS A 174 8.64 5.66 5.15
CA LYS A 174 9.70 6.44 5.78
C LYS A 174 9.83 6.12 7.28
N GLU A 175 8.71 6.15 7.99
CA GLU A 175 8.69 5.84 9.42
C GLU A 175 9.07 4.38 9.70
N GLY A 176 8.60 3.44 8.87
CA GLY A 176 8.92 2.02 9.02
C GLY A 176 10.41 1.70 8.80
N VAL A 177 11.04 2.35 7.82
CA VAL A 177 12.48 2.24 7.56
C VAL A 177 13.27 2.80 8.74
N ARG A 178 12.92 4.02 9.20
CA ARG A 178 13.55 4.68 10.35
C ARG A 178 13.49 3.83 11.63
N GLN A 179 12.36 3.18 11.88
CA GLN A 179 12.17 2.29 13.03
C GLN A 179 12.80 0.89 12.84
N GLY A 180 13.22 0.53 11.64
CA GLY A 180 13.73 -0.81 11.33
C GLY A 180 12.64 -1.90 11.31
N LEU A 181 11.39 -1.55 11.01
CA LEU A 181 10.29 -2.51 10.85
C LEU A 181 10.41 -3.32 9.57
N PHE A 182 10.99 -2.71 8.54
CA PHE A 182 11.34 -3.24 7.22
C PHE A 182 12.38 -2.29 6.60
N GLY A 183 13.06 -2.70 5.54
CA GLY A 183 13.90 -1.81 4.75
C GLY A 183 13.31 -1.52 3.38
N VAL A 184 14.01 -0.71 2.59
CA VAL A 184 13.68 -0.40 1.20
C VAL A 184 14.90 -0.64 0.32
N GLY A 185 14.65 -1.05 -0.92
CA GLY A 185 15.69 -1.13 -1.94
C GLY A 185 15.15 -1.63 -3.27
N GLY A 186 15.98 -2.35 -4.01
CA GLY A 186 15.67 -2.88 -5.35
C GLY A 186 15.73 -4.41 -5.46
N ILE A 187 15.46 -4.90 -6.67
CA ILE A 187 15.66 -6.31 -7.03
C ILE A 187 16.88 -6.41 -7.93
N GLU A 188 17.90 -7.14 -7.50
CA GLU A 188 19.09 -7.43 -8.30
C GLU A 188 19.22 -8.95 -8.50
N ASN A 189 19.42 -9.39 -9.75
CA ASN A 189 19.53 -10.82 -10.08
C ASN A 189 18.39 -11.68 -9.50
N GLY A 190 17.19 -11.12 -9.41
CA GLY A 190 15.99 -11.78 -8.86
C GLY A 190 15.93 -11.86 -7.34
N LYS A 191 16.84 -11.21 -6.61
CA LYS A 191 16.87 -11.18 -5.14
C LYS A 191 16.66 -9.75 -4.61
N PRO A 192 15.96 -9.58 -3.47
CA PRO A 192 15.85 -8.27 -2.84
C PRO A 192 17.22 -7.83 -2.30
N VAL A 193 17.61 -6.61 -2.64
CA VAL A 193 18.81 -5.94 -2.11
C VAL A 193 18.33 -4.73 -1.32
N CYS A 194 18.76 -4.65 -0.06
CA CYS A 194 18.32 -3.61 0.86
C CYS A 194 19.31 -2.43 0.82
N ASP A 195 18.81 -1.28 0.39
CA ASP A 195 19.59 -0.04 0.27
C ASP A 195 19.43 0.83 1.52
N HIS A 196 18.22 0.83 2.09
CA HIS A 196 17.84 1.69 3.20
C HIS A 196 17.23 0.91 4.37
N PHE A 197 17.85 0.99 5.56
CA PHE A 197 17.35 0.35 6.80
C PHE A 197 17.84 1.09 8.05
N LYS A 198 16.92 1.40 8.98
CA LYS A 198 17.21 2.16 10.22
C LYS A 198 17.88 3.52 9.97
N GLU A 199 17.46 4.21 8.92
CA GLU A 199 17.96 5.52 8.55
C GLU A 199 16.85 6.44 8.03
N GLU A 200 17.20 7.70 7.80
CA GLU A 200 16.29 8.67 7.23
C GLU A 200 16.23 8.49 5.71
N PHE A 201 15.03 8.27 5.19
CA PHE A 201 14.79 7.94 3.78
C PHE A 201 13.55 8.68 3.26
N SER A 202 13.49 8.95 1.96
CA SER A 202 12.33 9.55 1.30
C SER A 202 11.90 8.68 0.11
N PRO A 203 10.80 7.91 0.21
CA PRO A 203 10.34 7.03 -0.86
C PRO A 203 9.83 7.79 -2.08
N GLU A 204 10.15 7.25 -3.26
CA GLU A 204 9.71 7.81 -4.53
C GLU A 204 8.47 7.09 -5.09
N ILE A 205 8.25 5.81 -4.72
CA ILE A 205 7.21 4.93 -5.26
C ILE A 205 7.39 4.68 -6.78
N VAL A 206 8.57 4.20 -7.15
CA VAL A 206 8.91 3.82 -8.53
C VAL A 206 8.73 2.31 -8.77
N GLU A 207 8.81 1.87 -10.03
CA GLU A 207 8.51 0.49 -10.43
C GLU A 207 9.41 -0.57 -9.77
N GLU A 208 10.67 -0.24 -9.54
CA GLU A 208 11.67 -1.14 -8.97
C GLU A 208 11.86 -0.99 -7.45
N GLU A 209 11.17 -0.03 -6.83
CA GLU A 209 11.26 0.19 -5.38
C GLU A 209 10.43 -0.87 -4.63
N ILE A 210 11.08 -1.56 -3.70
CA ILE A 210 10.48 -2.61 -2.88
C ILE A 210 10.63 -2.30 -1.38
N ILE A 211 9.62 -2.67 -0.60
CA ILE A 211 9.75 -2.84 0.85
C ILE A 211 10.23 -4.25 1.11
N ILE A 212 11.23 -4.40 1.97
CA ILE A 212 11.95 -5.65 2.24
C ILE A 212 11.79 -6.01 3.71
N ARG A 213 11.52 -7.28 3.98
CA ARG A 213 11.48 -7.84 5.33
C ARG A 213 12.76 -7.48 6.11
N ALA A 214 12.60 -7.00 7.35
CA ALA A 214 13.71 -6.48 8.16
C ALA A 214 14.88 -7.46 8.32
N GLU A 215 14.58 -8.75 8.47
CA GLU A 215 15.58 -9.81 8.64
C GLU A 215 16.52 -9.94 7.43
N LEU A 216 16.09 -9.52 6.24
CA LEU A 216 16.90 -9.55 5.01
C LEU A 216 17.77 -8.30 4.83
N CYS A 217 17.50 -7.25 5.59
CA CYS A 217 18.31 -6.02 5.60
C CYS A 217 19.42 -6.06 6.64
N LEU A 218 19.36 -6.99 7.59
CA LEU A 218 20.45 -7.20 8.52
C LEU A 218 21.63 -7.82 7.76
N PRO A 219 22.88 -7.38 8.04
CA PRO A 219 24.04 -8.09 7.54
C PRO A 219 23.88 -9.55 7.95
N LYS A 220 24.07 -10.46 6.98
CA LYS A 220 24.02 -11.89 7.26
C LYS A 220 24.94 -12.15 8.44
N PRO A 221 24.51 -12.88 9.48
CA PRO A 221 25.43 -13.30 10.51
C PRO A 221 26.58 -13.98 9.79
N ILE A 222 27.79 -13.47 10.02
CA ILE A 222 28.98 -14.10 9.48
C ILE A 222 29.06 -15.42 10.25
N GLU A 223 28.53 -16.50 9.68
CA GLU A 223 28.60 -17.81 10.32
C GLU A 223 30.08 -18.14 10.45
N GLY A 224 30.55 -18.31 11.70
CA GLY A 224 31.87 -18.86 11.95
C GLY A 224 31.93 -20.24 11.28
N ILE A 225 32.96 -20.45 10.46
CA ILE A 225 33.12 -21.74 9.79
C ILE A 225 33.36 -22.84 10.83
N SER A 226 32.64 -23.96 10.75
CA SER A 226 32.94 -25.11 11.61
C SER A 226 34.33 -25.65 11.30
N ASP A 227 35.02 -26.21 12.29
CA ASP A 227 36.38 -26.73 12.09
C ASP A 227 36.43 -27.84 11.01
N GLU A 228 35.36 -28.63 10.89
CA GLU A 228 35.21 -29.66 9.85
C GLU A 228 35.15 -29.06 8.45
N MET A 229 34.32 -28.03 8.25
CA MET A 229 34.20 -27.31 6.98
C MET A 229 35.50 -26.59 6.64
N PHE A 230 36.15 -25.97 7.63
CA PHE A 230 37.44 -25.33 7.44
C PHE A 230 38.52 -26.35 7.03
N GLN A 231 38.57 -27.52 7.65
CA GLN A 231 39.49 -28.58 7.22
C GLN A 231 39.18 -29.08 5.80
N SER A 232 37.91 -29.16 5.40
CA SER A 232 37.54 -29.52 4.03
C SER A 232 38.13 -28.55 3.00
N TYR A 233 38.05 -27.24 3.24
CA TYR A 233 38.67 -26.24 2.37
C TYR A 233 40.20 -26.35 2.33
N ILE A 234 40.84 -26.58 3.46
CA ILE A 234 42.29 -26.81 3.52
C ILE A 234 42.70 -28.05 2.69
N THR A 235 41.92 -29.13 2.75
CA THR A 235 42.16 -30.33 1.93
C THR A 235 41.97 -30.04 0.45
N LYS A 236 40.91 -29.33 0.07
CA LYS A 236 40.70 -28.90 -1.34
C LYS A 236 41.86 -28.07 -1.86
N ILE A 237 42.41 -27.16 -1.06
CA ILE A 237 43.60 -26.38 -1.44
C ILE A 237 44.79 -27.30 -1.70
N LYS A 238 45.05 -28.28 -0.83
CA LYS A 238 46.16 -29.24 -1.01
C LYS A 238 46.04 -30.07 -2.29
N GLU A 239 44.81 -30.38 -2.69
CA GLU A 239 44.51 -31.18 -3.89
C GLU A 239 44.42 -30.34 -5.16
N CYS A 240 44.54 -29.01 -5.09
CA CYS A 240 44.52 -28.16 -6.28
C CYS A 240 45.75 -28.37 -7.15
N ASP A 241 45.52 -28.46 -8.46
CA ASP A 241 46.56 -28.57 -9.50
C ASP A 241 46.88 -27.24 -10.18
N ARG A 242 46.07 -26.19 -9.93
CA ARG A 242 46.24 -24.86 -10.54
C ARG A 242 46.09 -23.76 -9.49
N THR A 243 46.90 -22.72 -9.63
CA THR A 243 46.84 -21.52 -8.77
C THR A 243 45.48 -20.80 -8.84
N LEU A 244 44.82 -20.84 -10.00
CA LEU A 244 43.49 -20.28 -10.24
C LEU A 244 42.37 -20.97 -9.43
N ASP A 245 42.53 -22.25 -9.12
CA ASP A 245 41.55 -22.99 -8.33
C ASP A 245 41.72 -22.70 -6.84
N ILE A 246 42.96 -22.44 -6.40
CA ILE A 246 43.25 -21.97 -5.04
C ILE A 246 42.62 -20.59 -4.80
N THR A 247 42.71 -19.66 -5.75
CA THR A 247 42.10 -18.32 -5.61
C THR A 247 40.57 -18.38 -5.53
N LYS A 248 39.92 -19.29 -6.27
CA LYS A 248 38.46 -19.48 -6.14
C LYS A 248 38.07 -20.01 -4.77
N ILE A 249 38.86 -20.93 -4.21
CA ILE A 249 38.63 -21.43 -2.85
C ILE A 249 38.84 -20.33 -1.81
N GLU A 250 39.85 -19.47 -1.98
CA GLU A 250 40.06 -18.30 -1.11
C GLU A 250 38.87 -17.31 -1.17
N GLU A 251 38.25 -17.12 -2.35
CA GLU A 251 37.05 -16.30 -2.52
C GLU A 251 35.80 -16.94 -1.88
N GLU A 252 35.63 -18.25 -2.02
CA GLU A 252 34.52 -19.00 -1.41
C GLU A 252 34.60 -18.95 0.13
N ILE A 253 35.78 -19.22 0.70
CA ILE A 253 35.96 -19.26 2.15
C ILE A 253 35.91 -17.87 2.79
N ALA A 254 36.18 -16.80 2.03
CA ALA A 254 36.08 -15.42 2.48
C ALA A 254 34.63 -14.99 2.81
N GLN A 255 33.62 -15.81 2.47
CA GLN A 255 32.23 -15.59 2.87
C GLN A 255 31.95 -15.94 4.34
N TYR A 256 32.90 -16.58 5.04
CA TYR A 256 32.79 -16.99 6.45
C TYR A 256 33.68 -16.15 7.39
N ASP A 257 33.35 -16.10 8.69
CA ASP A 257 34.22 -15.44 9.67
C ASP A 257 35.29 -16.44 10.14
N LEU A 258 36.52 -16.17 9.74
CA LEU A 258 37.67 -16.98 10.13
C LEU A 258 38.32 -16.39 11.37
N SER A 259 38.56 -17.23 12.38
CA SER A 259 39.39 -16.85 13.52
C SER A 259 40.79 -16.42 13.08
N SER A 260 41.49 -15.64 13.90
CA SER A 260 42.86 -15.20 13.58
C SER A 260 43.82 -16.38 13.32
N GLU A 261 43.57 -17.53 13.95
CA GLU A 261 44.34 -18.76 13.76
C GLU A 261 43.97 -19.46 12.43
N GLN A 262 42.67 -19.54 12.11
CA GLN A 262 42.20 -20.09 10.84
C GLN A 262 42.70 -19.28 9.65
N ARG A 263 42.68 -17.93 9.72
CA ARG A 263 43.23 -17.05 8.66
C ARG A 263 44.70 -17.33 8.39
N LYS A 264 45.52 -17.38 9.44
CA LYS A 264 46.95 -17.71 9.31
C LYS A 264 47.19 -19.09 8.71
N LYS A 265 46.37 -20.08 9.09
CA LYS A 265 46.48 -21.45 8.57
C LYS A 265 46.10 -21.53 7.09
N LEU A 266 45.05 -20.82 6.69
CA LEU A 266 44.61 -20.71 5.29
C LEU A 266 45.69 -20.05 4.41
N GLU A 267 46.18 -18.87 4.81
CA GLU A 267 47.21 -18.12 4.08
C GLU A 267 48.49 -18.95 3.92
N LYS A 268 48.92 -19.62 4.99
CA LYS A 268 50.12 -20.47 4.98
C LYS A 268 49.97 -21.64 4.02
N GLU A 269 48.83 -22.34 4.04
CA GLU A 269 48.61 -23.49 3.16
C GLU A 269 48.46 -23.07 1.70
N ALA A 270 47.69 -22.01 1.42
CA ALA A 270 47.50 -21.50 0.08
C ALA A 270 48.84 -21.02 -0.53
N ARG A 271 49.65 -20.31 0.26
CA ARG A 271 51.00 -19.91 -0.15
C ARG A 271 51.89 -21.12 -0.43
N ARG A 272 51.94 -22.10 0.48
CA ARG A 272 52.75 -23.32 0.29
C ARG A 272 52.38 -24.04 -1.00
N ARG A 273 51.08 -24.23 -1.25
CA ARG A 273 50.62 -24.93 -2.44
C ARG A 273 50.88 -24.14 -3.73
N LYS A 274 50.70 -22.81 -3.72
CA LYS A 274 51.04 -21.94 -4.85
C LYS A 274 52.54 -22.04 -5.19
N ASP A 275 53.41 -22.07 -4.18
CA ASP A 275 54.86 -22.23 -4.37
C ASP A 275 55.21 -23.62 -4.95
N GLU A 276 54.61 -24.70 -4.41
CA GLU A 276 54.78 -26.08 -4.94
C GLU A 276 54.39 -26.19 -6.43
N LEU A 277 53.27 -25.57 -6.82
CA LEU A 277 52.81 -25.56 -8.20
C LEU A 277 53.69 -24.71 -9.13
N GLN A 278 54.37 -23.69 -8.60
CA GLN A 278 55.33 -22.89 -9.37
C GLN A 278 56.68 -23.61 -9.56
N ASP A 279 57.12 -24.40 -8.58
CA ASP A 279 58.37 -25.16 -8.68
C ASP A 279 58.27 -26.36 -9.64
N ILE A 280 57.06 -26.88 -9.89
CA ILE A 280 56.81 -27.93 -10.89
C ILE A 280 56.98 -27.40 -12.33
N VAL A 281 56.85 -26.08 -12.55
CA VAL A 281 56.90 -25.46 -13.88
C VAL A 281 58.32 -25.05 -14.29
N LYS A 282 59.32 -25.07 -13.39
CA LYS A 282 60.72 -24.78 -13.76
C LYS A 282 61.40 -26.03 -14.34
N PRO A 283 61.83 -26.03 -15.62
CA PRO A 283 62.58 -27.15 -16.16
C PRO A 283 63.95 -27.24 -15.47
N LYS A 284 64.36 -28.45 -15.08
CA LYS A 284 65.75 -28.72 -14.71
C LYS A 284 66.64 -28.49 -15.94
N GLU A 285 67.28 -27.32 -16.03
CA GLU A 285 68.41 -27.14 -16.94
C GLU A 285 69.54 -28.08 -16.50
N LYS A 286 69.63 -29.22 -17.18
CA LYS A 286 70.81 -30.08 -17.12
C LYS A 286 71.93 -29.37 -17.86
N TYR A 287 72.96 -28.98 -17.12
CA TYR A 287 74.29 -28.74 -17.63
C TYR A 287 74.70 -29.85 -18.60
N HIS A 288 75.09 -29.49 -19.82
CA HIS A 288 76.00 -30.27 -20.63
C HIS A 288 77.21 -29.41 -20.96
N ASN A 289 78.31 -29.73 -20.28
CA ASN A 289 79.66 -29.48 -20.75
C ASN A 289 79.87 -30.24 -22.07
N ILE A 290 80.33 -29.55 -23.11
CA ILE A 290 81.57 -29.74 -23.87
C ILE A 290 81.65 -28.60 -24.89
#